data_AF-A0A420E6Q3-F1
#
_entry.id   AF-A0A420E6Q3-F1
#
_cell.length_a   1.000
_cell.length_b   1.000
_cell.length_c   1.000
_cell.angle_alpha   90.00
_cell.angle_beta   90.00
_cell.angle_gamma   90.00
#
_symmetry.space_group_name_H-M   'P 1'
#
loop_
_entity.id
_entity.type
_entity.pdbx_description
1 polymer ?
#
loop_
_entity_poly.entity_id
_entity_poly.type
_entity_poly.pdbx_seq_one_letter_code
_entity_poly.pdbx_strand_id
1 'polypeptide(L)'
;MSVLSQIYQVLHQSNQFDLNQTQDLSSQLCMAWLIANTEKHPQEQQAAALLVAHKEHPVLRLCIHTEPLMSDECSNLSELPCSENPLWSLFSPEALECKQQASATKTKIRKQRSLTNISLDGAAITDVAQQVLLTSNVLLSLPLDGDDVSHIDLGVDFHTQLQEAQHQSQQYWYDHPIPIGISPAENEILYGLKHLDAALDIERHRGNLAPAQKLNVALSCSVTHSKLSSIAKAYVEYEIRTHLQLKNLQIYVFAEQECEAIKAAVFPNASHDLKQVFGVNGAYGRHYSFLKAIAALCQKYLHPKLRATFKIDLDQVFDQPLLLQYSGKSAFEHLLSSNWGANALDASGQSVSLGMIAGGLVNEKDVRHGLFTPDVRAPNGRDYLTFEQLFCARWSQALSTEVEVVNQCSDIQRIHVTGGTNGILIDALYRFRPFTPDFIHRAEDQALFLSALAQPDNGQYLVYAHQPGLIMRHDKDAFADRAMQVAEDGKALGDIERILLFSCYAKHHPMSIDELKDKLYPFTGVFIAERPITLAILRFLLEGIEKNQNYLDQGAERLFKCIDFCHNSLKQQLDSNTRAWDEYYSSLAIIKLDPLVTQVLNNCQLKLESTCQ
;
A
#
# COMPACT_ATOMS: atom_id res chain seq x y z
N MET A 1 -16.43 -34.97 12.35
CA MET A 1 -15.22 -34.18 12.09
C MET A 1 -15.64 -32.73 11.94
N SER A 2 -15.07 -31.80 12.71
CA SER A 2 -15.32 -30.36 12.51
C SER A 2 -14.77 -29.92 11.15
N VAL A 3 -15.25 -28.81 10.60
CA VAL A 3 -14.70 -28.27 9.35
C VAL A 3 -13.23 -27.89 9.50
N LEU A 4 -12.83 -27.39 10.66
CA LEU A 4 -11.42 -27.11 10.93
C LEU A 4 -10.54 -28.38 10.84
N SER A 5 -11.01 -29.51 11.38
CA SER A 5 -10.32 -30.80 11.24
C SER A 5 -10.29 -31.30 9.78
N GLN A 6 -11.36 -31.07 9.01
CA GLN A 6 -11.38 -31.37 7.57
C GLN A 6 -10.34 -30.51 6.81
N ILE A 7 -10.16 -29.24 7.17
CA ILE A 7 -9.14 -28.36 6.58
C ILE A 7 -7.74 -28.92 6.81
N TYR A 8 -7.38 -29.27 8.05
CA TYR A 8 -6.08 -29.86 8.36
C TYR A 8 -5.84 -31.16 7.58
N GLN A 9 -6.88 -32.01 7.45
CA GLN A 9 -6.79 -33.24 6.68
C GLN A 9 -6.47 -33.00 5.19
N VAL A 10 -7.13 -32.01 4.56
CA VAL A 10 -6.87 -31.64 3.16
C VAL A 10 -5.46 -31.06 3.00
N LEU A 11 -5.03 -30.20 3.93
CA LEU A 11 -3.67 -29.63 3.91
C LEU A 11 -2.61 -30.72 4.03
N HIS A 12 -2.80 -31.69 4.93
CA HIS A 12 -1.86 -32.80 5.08
C HIS A 12 -1.79 -33.68 3.83
N GLN A 13 -2.93 -34.02 3.22
CA GLN A 13 -2.96 -34.82 2.00
C GLN A 13 -2.16 -34.20 0.85
N SER A 14 -2.17 -32.86 0.74
CA SER A 14 -1.47 -32.14 -0.31
C SER A 14 0.02 -31.93 -0.03
N ASN A 15 0.42 -31.84 1.25
CA ASN A 15 1.77 -31.41 1.63
C ASN A 15 2.62 -32.50 2.31
N GLN A 16 2.02 -33.62 2.74
CA GLN A 16 2.72 -34.74 3.37
C GLN A 16 3.59 -34.34 4.57
N PHE A 17 2.99 -33.59 5.51
CA PHE A 17 3.66 -33.08 6.71
C PHE A 17 4.49 -34.15 7.46
N ASP A 18 5.75 -33.80 7.78
CA ASP A 18 6.67 -34.64 8.54
C ASP A 18 7.55 -33.78 9.46
N LEU A 19 7.58 -34.11 10.75
CA LEU A 19 8.38 -33.40 11.76
C LEU A 19 9.89 -33.34 11.44
N ASN A 20 10.39 -34.29 10.65
CA ASN A 20 11.82 -34.39 10.31
C ASN A 20 12.25 -33.44 9.19
N GLN A 21 11.32 -32.71 8.57
CA GLN A 21 11.60 -31.84 7.41
C GLN A 21 11.83 -30.37 7.77
N THR A 22 11.91 -30.04 9.07
CA THR A 22 12.02 -28.66 9.56
C THR A 22 13.44 -28.31 10.00
N GLN A 23 13.80 -27.03 9.94
CA GLN A 23 15.18 -26.56 10.14
C GLN A 23 15.45 -26.06 11.56
N ASP A 24 14.43 -25.60 12.26
CA ASP A 24 14.53 -25.01 13.60
C ASP A 24 13.31 -25.36 14.46
N LEU A 25 13.36 -25.02 15.76
CA LEU A 25 12.28 -25.32 16.70
C LEU A 25 10.97 -24.62 16.28
N SER A 26 11.00 -23.35 15.89
CA SER A 26 9.79 -22.60 15.56
C SER A 26 9.04 -23.24 14.37
N SER A 27 9.76 -23.58 13.30
CA SER A 27 9.21 -24.28 12.13
C SER A 27 8.73 -25.69 12.50
N GLN A 28 9.45 -26.39 13.37
CA GLN A 28 9.03 -27.70 13.91
C GLN A 28 7.72 -27.60 14.72
N LEU A 29 7.52 -26.52 15.47
CA LEU A 29 6.29 -26.26 16.23
C LEU A 29 5.11 -25.97 15.29
N CYS A 30 5.31 -25.24 14.19
CA CYS A 30 4.29 -25.08 13.16
C CYS A 30 3.89 -26.43 12.55
N MET A 31 4.88 -27.26 12.18
CA MET A 31 4.66 -28.60 11.64
C MET A 31 3.94 -29.50 12.65
N ALA A 32 4.36 -29.48 13.91
CA ALA A 32 3.73 -30.24 14.99
C ALA A 32 2.28 -29.81 15.22
N TRP A 33 1.97 -28.51 15.13
CA TRP A 33 0.60 -28.03 15.26
C TRP A 33 -0.31 -28.60 14.15
N LEU A 34 0.14 -28.55 12.89
CA LEU A 34 -0.59 -29.11 11.75
C LEU A 34 -0.80 -30.63 11.88
N ILE A 35 0.25 -31.36 12.31
CA ILE A 35 0.20 -32.81 12.51
C ILE A 35 -0.74 -33.20 13.65
N ALA A 36 -0.67 -32.52 14.79
CA ALA A 36 -1.49 -32.85 15.96
C ALA A 36 -2.99 -32.64 15.72
N ASN A 37 -3.34 -31.80 14.74
CA ASN A 37 -4.72 -31.54 14.34
C ASN A 37 -5.19 -32.36 13.12
N THR A 38 -4.35 -33.28 12.61
CA THR A 38 -4.66 -34.18 11.50
C THR A 38 -5.07 -35.55 12.03
N GLU A 39 -6.26 -36.04 11.66
CA GLU A 39 -6.76 -37.32 12.18
C GLU A 39 -5.84 -38.49 11.76
N LYS A 40 -5.45 -39.33 12.73
CA LYS A 40 -4.69 -40.57 12.52
C LYS A 40 -3.31 -40.36 11.88
N HIS A 41 -2.68 -39.21 12.11
CA HIS A 41 -1.33 -38.96 11.61
C HIS A 41 -0.29 -39.88 12.30
N PRO A 42 0.66 -40.52 11.59
CA PRO A 42 1.64 -41.43 12.19
C PRO A 42 2.50 -40.81 13.30
N GLN A 43 2.77 -39.50 13.20
CA GLN A 43 3.58 -38.72 14.15
C GLN A 43 2.74 -37.93 15.17
N GLU A 44 1.43 -38.18 15.29
CA GLU A 44 0.53 -37.43 16.18
C GLU A 44 1.04 -37.36 17.63
N GLN A 45 1.47 -38.50 18.20
CA GLN A 45 1.98 -38.55 19.58
C GLN A 45 3.28 -37.77 19.76
N GLN A 46 4.18 -37.82 18.76
CA GLN A 46 5.45 -37.08 18.80
C GLN A 46 5.19 -35.58 18.71
N ALA A 47 4.28 -35.16 17.83
CA ALA A 47 3.86 -33.77 17.69
C ALA A 47 3.24 -33.26 18.99
N ALA A 48 2.28 -34.00 19.57
CA ALA A 48 1.64 -33.62 20.82
C ALA A 48 2.64 -33.45 21.98
N ALA A 49 3.63 -34.36 22.10
CA ALA A 49 4.68 -34.24 23.09
C ALA A 49 5.53 -32.96 22.91
N LEU A 50 5.87 -32.62 21.66
CA LEU A 50 6.61 -31.41 21.34
C LEU A 50 5.81 -30.14 21.70
N LEU A 51 4.52 -30.11 21.36
CA LEU A 51 3.64 -28.98 21.67
C LEU A 51 3.52 -28.74 23.18
N VAL A 52 3.37 -29.81 23.97
CA VAL A 52 3.31 -29.71 25.44
C VAL A 52 4.61 -29.21 26.03
N ALA A 53 5.76 -29.68 25.52
CA ALA A 53 7.08 -29.27 26.00
C ALA A 53 7.38 -27.78 25.78
N HIS A 54 6.78 -27.17 24.75
CA HIS A 54 7.10 -25.81 24.31
C HIS A 54 5.90 -24.85 24.33
N LYS A 55 4.86 -25.12 25.15
CA LYS A 55 3.61 -24.33 25.18
C LYS A 55 3.78 -22.80 25.38
N GLU A 56 4.88 -22.37 25.99
CA GLU A 56 5.18 -20.95 26.24
C GLU A 56 5.88 -20.25 25.05
N HIS A 57 6.22 -21.01 24.00
CA HIS A 57 6.85 -20.50 22.79
C HIS A 57 5.91 -19.51 22.06
N PRO A 58 6.39 -18.38 21.51
CA PRO A 58 5.56 -17.37 20.87
C PRO A 58 4.58 -17.94 19.83
N VAL A 59 5.06 -18.81 18.94
CA VAL A 59 4.25 -19.52 17.94
C VAL A 59 3.08 -20.28 18.58
N LEU A 60 3.34 -21.07 19.63
CA LEU A 60 2.29 -21.84 20.28
C LEU A 60 1.35 -20.99 21.11
N ARG A 61 1.84 -19.93 21.75
CA ARG A 61 0.99 -18.96 22.44
C ARG A 61 -0.01 -18.32 21.47
N LEU A 62 0.42 -17.96 20.26
CA LEU A 62 -0.47 -17.50 19.20
C LEU A 62 -1.51 -18.58 18.86
N CYS A 63 -1.06 -19.79 18.51
CA CYS A 63 -1.95 -20.88 18.10
C CYS A 63 -3.02 -21.20 19.17
N ILE A 64 -2.60 -21.38 20.42
CA ILE A 64 -3.48 -21.65 21.57
C ILE A 64 -4.47 -20.51 21.79
N HIS A 65 -4.02 -19.26 21.68
CA HIS A 65 -4.91 -18.10 21.80
C HIS A 65 -5.96 -18.07 20.69
N THR A 66 -5.60 -18.45 19.48
CA THR A 66 -6.48 -18.37 18.30
C THR A 66 -7.35 -19.59 18.06
N GLU A 67 -7.03 -20.75 18.66
CA GLU A 67 -7.76 -22.00 18.44
C GLU A 67 -9.28 -21.89 18.74
N PRO A 68 -9.73 -21.28 19.85
CA PRO A 68 -11.16 -21.07 20.08
C PRO A 68 -11.80 -20.18 19.00
N LEU A 69 -11.08 -19.12 18.59
CA LEU A 69 -11.56 -18.16 17.58
C LEU A 69 -11.70 -18.81 16.19
N MET A 70 -10.75 -19.66 15.81
CA MET A 70 -10.81 -20.45 14.57
C MET A 70 -11.96 -21.45 14.62
N SER A 71 -12.17 -22.08 15.79
CA SER A 71 -13.28 -23.02 16.00
C SER A 71 -14.64 -22.32 15.85
N ASP A 72 -14.77 -21.11 16.40
CA ASP A 72 -15.98 -20.29 16.28
C ASP A 72 -16.22 -19.81 14.83
N GLU A 73 -15.18 -19.38 14.09
CA GLU A 73 -15.30 -19.03 12.67
C GLU A 73 -15.76 -20.22 11.79
N CYS A 74 -15.41 -21.44 12.20
CA CYS A 74 -15.78 -22.67 11.50
C CYS A 74 -17.07 -23.33 12.03
N SER A 75 -17.64 -22.89 13.16
CA SER A 75 -18.75 -23.60 13.83
C SER A 75 -20.04 -23.65 13.02
N ASN A 76 -20.23 -22.66 12.13
CA ASN A 76 -21.42 -22.51 11.31
C ASN A 76 -21.42 -23.40 10.05
N LEU A 77 -20.36 -24.18 9.82
CA LEU A 77 -20.24 -25.12 8.72
C LEU A 77 -20.18 -26.56 9.23
N SER A 78 -20.98 -27.43 8.62
CA SER A 78 -20.94 -28.88 8.91
C SER A 78 -19.90 -29.62 8.08
N GLU A 79 -19.62 -29.14 6.86
CA GLU A 79 -18.70 -29.77 5.91
C GLU A 79 -17.99 -28.72 5.04
N LEU A 80 -16.84 -29.10 4.49
CA LEU A 80 -16.16 -28.30 3.47
C LEU A 80 -17.00 -28.18 2.19
N PRO A 81 -16.87 -27.06 1.44
CA PRO A 81 -17.56 -26.92 0.16
C PRO A 81 -17.21 -28.06 -0.81
N CYS A 82 -18.23 -28.65 -1.43
CA CYS A 82 -18.04 -29.68 -2.45
C CYS A 82 -17.59 -29.02 -3.78
N SER A 83 -16.28 -28.97 -4.01
CA SER A 83 -15.68 -28.39 -5.22
C SER A 83 -14.34 -29.07 -5.57
N GLU A 84 -13.78 -28.73 -6.74
CA GLU A 84 -12.45 -29.21 -7.15
C GLU A 84 -11.31 -28.72 -6.23
N ASN A 85 -11.50 -27.57 -5.57
CA ASN A 85 -10.60 -27.06 -4.55
C ASN A 85 -11.43 -26.51 -3.38
N PRO A 86 -11.77 -27.35 -2.38
CA PRO A 86 -12.60 -26.97 -1.26
C PRO A 86 -12.03 -25.81 -0.44
N LEU A 87 -10.70 -25.71 -0.33
CA LEU A 87 -10.04 -24.65 0.42
C LEU A 87 -10.17 -23.30 -0.29
N TRP A 88 -9.96 -23.25 -1.60
CA TRP A 88 -10.20 -22.03 -2.37
C TRP A 88 -11.67 -21.64 -2.36
N SER A 89 -12.60 -22.60 -2.45
CA SER A 89 -14.02 -22.29 -2.33
C SER A 89 -14.38 -21.65 -0.98
N LEU A 90 -13.64 -22.00 0.08
CA LEU A 90 -13.87 -21.46 1.42
C LEU A 90 -13.20 -20.10 1.65
N PHE A 91 -11.95 -19.94 1.17
CA PHE A 91 -11.09 -18.79 1.53
C PHE A 91 -10.83 -17.80 0.40
N SER A 92 -10.94 -18.22 -0.85
CA SER A 92 -10.70 -17.37 -2.03
C SER A 92 -11.52 -17.84 -3.24
N PRO A 93 -12.86 -17.82 -3.18
CA PRO A 93 -13.70 -18.31 -4.28
C PRO A 93 -13.45 -17.56 -5.59
N GLU A 94 -13.03 -16.30 -5.51
CA GLU A 94 -12.62 -15.48 -6.65
C GLU A 94 -11.44 -16.10 -7.40
N ALA A 95 -10.48 -16.73 -6.69
CA ALA A 95 -9.35 -17.40 -7.32
C ALA A 95 -9.78 -18.64 -8.11
N LEU A 96 -10.76 -19.38 -7.60
CA LEU A 96 -11.33 -20.54 -8.28
C LEU A 96 -12.05 -20.12 -9.57
N GLU A 97 -12.90 -19.10 -9.50
CA GLU A 97 -13.59 -18.51 -10.67
C GLU A 97 -12.56 -18.03 -11.71
N CYS A 98 -11.56 -17.26 -11.28
CA CYS A 98 -10.51 -16.73 -12.14
C CYS A 98 -9.71 -17.84 -12.85
N LYS A 99 -9.37 -18.92 -12.15
CA LYS A 99 -8.61 -20.04 -12.73
C LYS A 99 -9.46 -20.86 -13.71
N GLN A 100 -10.68 -21.23 -13.32
CA GLN A 100 -11.52 -22.15 -14.10
C GLN A 100 -12.22 -21.46 -15.28
N GLN A 101 -12.60 -20.19 -15.11
CA GLN A 101 -13.47 -19.46 -16.05
C GLN A 101 -12.85 -18.16 -16.53
N ALA A 102 -11.51 -18.10 -16.67
CA ALA A 102 -10.75 -16.88 -16.93
C ALA A 102 -11.37 -15.95 -18.00
N SER A 103 -11.77 -16.48 -19.17
CA SER A 103 -12.37 -15.67 -20.24
C SER A 103 -13.73 -15.06 -19.85
N ALA A 104 -14.57 -15.82 -19.15
CA ALA A 104 -15.86 -15.34 -18.67
C ALA A 104 -15.67 -14.31 -17.54
N THR A 105 -14.74 -14.57 -16.61
CA THR A 105 -14.35 -13.63 -15.55
C THR A 105 -13.83 -12.32 -16.13
N LYS A 106 -12.97 -12.34 -17.14
CA LYS A 106 -12.50 -11.12 -17.81
C LYS A 106 -13.65 -10.32 -18.41
N THR A 107 -14.64 -11.00 -19.00
CA THR A 107 -15.84 -10.35 -19.55
C THR A 107 -16.70 -9.73 -18.45
N LYS A 108 -16.87 -10.44 -17.32
CA LYS A 108 -17.57 -9.95 -16.12
C LYS A 108 -16.90 -8.69 -15.57
N ILE A 109 -15.57 -8.70 -15.41
CA ILE A 109 -14.79 -7.54 -14.94
C ILE A 109 -15.00 -6.36 -15.89
N ARG A 110 -14.81 -6.53 -17.21
CA ARG A 110 -15.01 -5.45 -18.19
C ARG A 110 -16.38 -4.81 -18.05
N LYS A 111 -17.43 -5.63 -17.98
CA LYS A 111 -18.82 -5.17 -17.83
C LYS A 111 -19.01 -4.39 -16.53
N GLN A 112 -18.46 -4.86 -15.41
CA GLN A 112 -18.58 -4.19 -14.11
C GLN A 112 -17.84 -2.84 -14.07
N ARG A 113 -16.76 -2.68 -14.85
CA ARG A 113 -15.98 -1.44 -14.91
C ARG A 113 -16.51 -0.41 -15.88
N SER A 114 -17.39 -0.78 -16.81
CA SER A 114 -17.93 0.13 -17.80
C SER A 114 -18.61 1.34 -17.16
N LEU A 115 -18.33 2.50 -17.73
CA LEU A 115 -18.96 3.77 -17.42
C LEU A 115 -19.84 4.21 -18.60
N THR A 116 -20.96 4.85 -18.28
CA THR A 116 -21.85 5.47 -19.27
C THR A 116 -22.15 6.90 -18.89
N ASN A 117 -22.66 7.70 -19.82
CA ASN A 117 -23.03 9.10 -19.61
C ASN A 117 -21.90 9.94 -18.99
N ILE A 118 -20.66 9.75 -19.48
CA ILE A 118 -19.51 10.50 -18.99
C ILE A 118 -19.69 11.97 -19.36
N SER A 119 -19.71 12.84 -18.36
CA SER A 119 -19.84 14.29 -18.51
C SER A 119 -18.66 15.02 -17.88
N LEU A 120 -18.01 15.86 -18.67
CA LEU A 120 -16.87 16.70 -18.27
C LEU A 120 -17.38 18.01 -17.63
N ASP A 121 -18.12 17.89 -16.53
CA ASP A 121 -18.64 19.05 -15.79
C ASP A 121 -17.68 19.52 -14.68
N GLY A 122 -16.66 18.71 -14.37
CA GLY A 122 -15.58 19.08 -13.45
C GLY A 122 -14.50 19.89 -14.16
N ALA A 123 -13.72 20.64 -13.40
CA ALA A 123 -12.63 21.39 -13.99
C ALA A 123 -11.48 20.42 -14.35
N ALA A 124 -11.26 20.17 -15.63
CA ALA A 124 -10.16 19.31 -16.12
C ALA A 124 -8.79 19.87 -15.75
N ILE A 125 -7.76 19.03 -15.58
CA ILE A 125 -6.38 19.50 -15.42
C ILE A 125 -5.91 20.11 -16.75
N THR A 126 -5.44 21.35 -16.71
CA THR A 126 -5.01 22.12 -17.90
C THR A 126 -3.55 22.57 -17.87
N ASP A 127 -2.90 22.51 -16.70
CA ASP A 127 -1.47 22.77 -16.52
C ASP A 127 -0.99 21.86 -15.38
N VAL A 128 -0.34 20.75 -15.73
CA VAL A 128 0.08 19.74 -14.73
C VAL A 128 1.02 20.36 -13.71
N ALA A 129 1.98 21.18 -14.13
CA ALA A 129 2.99 21.72 -13.23
C ALA A 129 2.45 22.76 -12.23
N GLN A 130 1.39 23.50 -12.59
CA GLN A 130 0.71 24.41 -11.65
C GLN A 130 -0.41 23.74 -10.84
N GLN A 131 -1.05 22.71 -11.38
CA GLN A 131 -2.29 22.17 -10.84
C GLN A 131 -2.12 20.83 -10.11
N VAL A 132 -1.02 20.12 -10.31
CA VAL A 132 -0.77 18.81 -9.69
C VAL A 132 0.44 18.89 -8.77
N LEU A 133 0.25 18.52 -7.50
CA LEU A 133 1.34 18.24 -6.58
C LEU A 133 1.74 16.77 -6.73
N LEU A 134 2.97 16.48 -7.13
CA LEU A 134 3.46 15.11 -7.04
C LEU A 134 3.82 14.78 -5.59
N THR A 135 3.56 13.56 -5.19
CA THR A 135 3.78 13.08 -3.82
C THR A 135 4.50 11.75 -3.83
N SER A 136 5.40 11.54 -2.87
CA SER A 136 6.01 10.24 -2.68
C SER A 136 6.41 10.02 -1.23
N ASN A 137 6.41 8.76 -0.82
CA ASN A 137 6.92 8.35 0.48
C ASN A 137 8.42 8.06 0.39
N VAL A 138 9.15 8.51 1.41
CA VAL A 138 10.53 8.16 1.69
C VAL A 138 10.51 7.38 3.00
N LEU A 139 10.90 6.12 2.94
CA LEU A 139 10.80 5.18 4.06
C LEU A 139 12.21 4.86 4.51
N LEU A 140 12.62 5.30 5.70
CA LEU A 140 14.00 5.11 6.17
C LEU A 140 14.12 3.98 7.20
N SER A 141 15.19 3.19 7.09
CA SER A 141 15.59 2.17 8.05
C SER A 141 16.98 2.41 8.61
N LEU A 142 17.35 1.59 9.60
CA LEU A 142 18.71 1.52 10.10
C LEU A 142 19.67 1.15 8.95
N PRO A 143 20.95 1.52 9.07
CA PRO A 143 21.99 1.05 8.15
C PRO A 143 22.00 -0.47 8.09
N LEU A 144 22.38 -1.04 6.95
CA LEU A 144 22.56 -2.49 6.84
C LEU A 144 23.72 -2.94 7.74
N ASP A 145 23.65 -4.18 8.20
CA ASP A 145 24.69 -4.75 9.07
C ASP A 145 26.07 -4.69 8.39
N GLY A 146 26.99 -3.97 9.02
CA GLY A 146 28.36 -3.80 8.56
C GLY A 146 28.60 -2.65 7.58
N ASP A 147 27.56 -1.91 7.16
CA ASP A 147 27.74 -0.70 6.33
C ASP A 147 28.32 0.45 7.17
N ASP A 148 29.26 1.20 6.57
CA ASP A 148 29.91 2.36 7.20
C ASP A 148 29.13 3.64 6.92
N VAL A 149 28.69 4.32 7.97
CA VAL A 149 27.96 5.60 7.89
C VAL A 149 28.83 6.83 8.16
N SER A 150 30.14 6.65 8.41
CA SER A 150 31.05 7.75 8.76
C SER A 150 31.21 8.81 7.66
N HIS A 151 30.89 8.45 6.41
CA HIS A 151 30.91 9.32 5.26
C HIS A 151 29.77 10.36 5.23
N ILE A 152 28.76 10.24 6.09
CA ILE A 152 27.62 11.17 6.17
C ILE A 152 28.03 12.42 6.98
N ASP A 153 28.19 13.55 6.30
CA ASP A 153 28.62 14.83 6.90
C ASP A 153 27.44 15.65 7.44
N LEU A 154 26.75 15.11 8.46
CA LEU A 154 25.63 15.76 9.16
C LEU A 154 25.93 16.08 10.64
N GLY A 155 27.20 15.98 11.04
CA GLY A 155 27.68 16.33 12.37
C GLY A 155 27.44 15.27 13.45
N VAL A 156 27.93 15.54 14.66
CA VAL A 156 27.95 14.58 15.78
C VAL A 156 26.56 14.21 16.29
N ASP A 157 25.63 15.17 16.32
CA ASP A 157 24.27 14.95 16.80
C ASP A 157 23.53 13.93 15.92
N PHE A 158 23.74 13.99 14.60
CA PHE A 158 23.19 13.02 13.66
C PHE A 158 23.65 11.59 13.98
N HIS A 159 24.97 11.40 14.08
CA HIS A 159 25.57 10.09 14.36
C HIS A 159 25.17 9.54 15.73
N THR A 160 25.01 10.42 16.72
CA THR A 160 24.54 10.03 18.07
C THR A 160 23.09 9.51 18.01
N GLN A 161 22.18 10.23 17.35
CA GLN A 161 20.79 9.77 17.20
C GLN A 161 20.68 8.48 16.38
N LEU A 162 21.53 8.31 15.37
CA LEU A 162 21.60 7.07 14.57
C LEU A 162 22.03 5.88 15.42
N GLN A 163 23.07 6.04 16.26
CA GLN A 163 23.51 5.02 17.20
C GLN A 163 22.43 4.68 18.24
N GLU A 164 21.73 5.69 18.78
CA GLU A 164 20.59 5.46 19.69
C GLU A 164 19.49 4.64 19.00
N ALA A 165 19.21 4.91 17.72
CA ALA A 165 18.21 4.18 16.96
C ALA A 165 18.58 2.70 16.73
N GLN A 166 19.87 2.39 16.55
CA GLN A 166 20.35 1.00 16.40
C GLN A 166 20.12 0.14 17.65
N HIS A 167 19.90 0.76 18.81
CA HIS A 167 19.56 0.06 20.06
C HIS A 167 18.04 -0.02 20.32
N GLN A 168 17.22 0.51 19.41
CA GLN A 168 15.77 0.49 19.52
C GLN A 168 15.17 -0.69 18.74
N SER A 169 14.08 -1.25 19.23
CA SER A 169 13.25 -2.17 18.43
C SER A 169 12.51 -1.43 17.31
N GLN A 170 12.44 -2.06 16.15
CA GLN A 170 11.61 -1.59 15.03
C GLN A 170 10.15 -1.45 15.43
N GLN A 171 9.51 -0.36 15.00
CA GLN A 171 8.11 -0.05 15.31
C GLN A 171 7.19 -0.15 14.10
N TYR A 172 7.72 0.08 12.89
CA TYR A 172 6.96 0.08 11.65
C TYR A 172 7.65 -0.78 10.60
N TRP A 173 6.86 -1.46 9.77
CA TRP A 173 7.34 -2.32 8.70
C TRP A 173 6.93 -1.75 7.36
N TYR A 174 7.91 -1.67 6.46
CA TYR A 174 7.78 -1.13 5.12
C TYR A 174 8.22 -2.17 4.09
N ASP A 175 7.66 -2.13 2.89
CA ASP A 175 7.91 -3.13 1.83
C ASP A 175 9.37 -3.09 1.32
N HIS A 176 10.01 -1.91 1.33
CA HIS A 176 11.41 -1.69 0.97
C HIS A 176 11.93 -0.37 1.57
N PRO A 177 12.17 -0.30 2.89
CA PRO A 177 12.76 0.91 3.47
C PRO A 177 14.21 1.09 3.02
N ILE A 178 14.60 2.34 2.79
CA ILE A 178 15.94 2.79 2.39
C ILE A 178 16.83 2.82 3.64
N PRO A 179 17.86 1.97 3.73
CA PRO A 179 18.82 2.01 4.82
C PRO A 179 19.60 3.32 4.81
N ILE A 180 19.78 3.94 5.98
CA ILE A 180 20.63 5.12 6.11
C ILE A 180 22.08 4.75 5.77
N GLY A 181 22.71 5.54 4.89
CA GLY A 181 24.08 5.31 4.43
C GLY A 181 24.22 4.28 3.31
N ILE A 182 23.10 3.83 2.73
CA ILE A 182 23.14 2.98 1.54
C ILE A 182 23.83 3.71 0.36
N SER A 183 24.45 2.96 -0.55
CA SER A 183 25.20 3.57 -1.65
C SER A 183 24.28 4.41 -2.56
N PRO A 184 24.80 5.48 -3.20
CA PRO A 184 23.99 6.32 -4.08
C PRO A 184 23.35 5.57 -5.27
N ALA A 185 23.94 4.46 -5.71
CA ALA A 185 23.40 3.63 -6.79
C ALA A 185 22.18 2.80 -6.36
N GLU A 186 22.11 2.46 -5.06
CA GLU A 186 21.05 1.65 -4.46
C GLU A 186 19.99 2.54 -3.76
N ASN A 187 20.14 3.86 -3.78
CA ASN A 187 19.26 4.81 -3.10
C ASN A 187 18.05 5.21 -3.98
N GLU A 188 16.86 4.71 -3.63
CA GLU A 188 15.60 4.98 -4.33
C GLU A 188 15.28 6.48 -4.44
N ILE A 189 15.59 7.30 -3.43
CA ILE A 189 15.37 8.76 -3.48
C ILE A 189 16.12 9.36 -4.66
N LEU A 190 17.39 9.00 -4.79
CA LEU A 190 18.25 9.52 -5.84
C LEU A 190 17.80 9.03 -7.21
N TYR A 191 17.43 7.75 -7.30
CA TYR A 191 16.95 7.14 -8.51
C TYR A 191 15.67 7.79 -9.03
N GLY A 192 14.62 7.84 -8.22
CA GLY A 192 13.31 8.35 -8.64
C GLY A 192 13.33 9.82 -9.00
N LEU A 193 13.97 10.66 -8.17
CA LEU A 193 14.04 12.10 -8.42
C LEU A 193 14.87 12.44 -9.66
N LYS A 194 15.97 11.73 -9.90
CA LYS A 194 16.79 11.91 -11.12
C LYS A 194 15.99 11.61 -12.38
N HIS A 195 15.27 10.49 -12.41
CA HIS A 195 14.50 10.09 -13.58
C HIS A 195 13.26 10.98 -13.78
N LEU A 196 12.62 11.43 -12.69
CA LEU A 196 11.55 12.41 -12.77
C LEU A 196 12.05 13.75 -13.34
N ASP A 197 13.17 14.27 -12.86
CA ASP A 197 13.75 15.53 -13.36
C ASP A 197 14.08 15.45 -14.87
N ALA A 198 14.61 14.31 -15.32
CA ALA A 198 14.89 14.03 -16.72
C ALA A 198 13.61 13.89 -17.56
N ALA A 199 12.55 13.26 -17.02
CA ALA A 199 11.27 13.16 -17.70
C ALA A 199 10.64 14.55 -17.95
N LEU A 200 10.90 15.52 -17.06
CA LEU A 200 10.44 16.90 -17.21
C LEU A 200 11.19 17.71 -18.26
N ASP A 201 12.43 17.35 -18.58
CA ASP A 201 13.11 17.94 -19.74
C ASP A 201 12.34 17.62 -21.03
N ILE A 202 11.82 16.40 -21.17
CA ILE A 202 11.01 16.02 -22.33
C ILE A 202 9.70 16.81 -22.35
N GLU A 203 9.03 16.99 -21.21
CA GLU A 203 7.81 17.81 -21.11
C GLU A 203 8.06 19.27 -21.52
N ARG A 204 9.22 19.81 -21.14
CA ARG A 204 9.67 21.15 -21.54
C ARG A 204 9.86 21.26 -23.05
N HIS A 205 10.52 20.29 -23.68
CA HIS A 205 10.69 20.26 -25.14
C HIS A 205 9.35 20.10 -25.88
N ARG A 206 8.37 19.43 -25.28
CA ARG A 206 7.02 19.27 -25.83
C ARG A 206 6.13 20.49 -25.61
N GLY A 207 6.56 21.48 -24.82
CA GLY A 207 5.78 22.67 -24.51
C GLY A 207 4.76 22.48 -23.38
N ASN A 208 4.80 21.35 -22.66
CA ASN A 208 3.94 21.08 -21.50
C ASN A 208 4.49 21.69 -20.19
N LEU A 209 5.73 22.19 -20.21
CA LEU A 209 6.39 22.85 -19.07
C LEU A 209 7.11 24.13 -19.52
N ALA A 210 6.67 25.29 -19.04
CA ALA A 210 7.25 26.58 -19.44
C ALA A 210 8.71 26.74 -18.95
N PRO A 211 9.62 27.43 -19.67
CA PRO A 211 11.09 27.37 -19.47
C PRO A 211 11.64 27.51 -18.05
N ALA A 212 11.02 28.34 -17.19
CA ALA A 212 11.44 28.54 -15.80
C ALA A 212 10.51 27.85 -14.77
N GLN A 213 9.44 27.21 -15.25
CA GLN A 213 8.47 26.50 -14.41
C GLN A 213 9.10 25.21 -13.89
N LYS A 214 8.86 24.97 -12.59
CA LYS A 214 9.22 23.74 -11.89
C LYS A 214 7.96 23.01 -11.47
N LEU A 215 8.07 21.69 -11.34
CA LEU A 215 7.03 20.85 -10.77
C LEU A 215 7.23 20.74 -9.25
N ASN A 216 6.15 20.92 -8.50
CA ASN A 216 6.16 20.74 -7.05
C ASN A 216 6.10 19.25 -6.69
N VAL A 217 6.99 18.83 -5.79
CA VAL A 217 7.06 17.46 -5.25
C VAL A 217 7.07 17.52 -3.72
N ALA A 218 6.18 16.78 -3.06
CA ALA A 218 6.17 16.60 -1.62
C ALA A 218 6.63 15.19 -1.24
N LEU A 219 7.66 15.10 -0.41
CA LEU A 219 8.21 13.86 0.12
C LEU A 219 7.81 13.71 1.59
N SER A 220 7.09 12.64 1.94
CA SER A 220 6.87 12.27 3.34
C SER A 220 8.00 11.37 3.83
N CYS A 221 8.72 11.79 4.86
CA CYS A 221 9.83 11.03 5.44
C CYS A 221 9.37 10.27 6.68
N SER A 222 9.07 8.98 6.48
CA SER A 222 8.68 8.06 7.54
C SER A 222 9.87 7.18 7.94
N VAL A 223 9.90 6.73 9.18
CA VAL A 223 11.01 5.92 9.71
C VAL A 223 10.52 4.63 10.36
N THR A 224 11.30 3.56 10.26
CA THR A 224 11.02 2.28 10.92
C THR A 224 11.24 2.31 12.45
N HIS A 225 12.11 3.22 12.92
CA HIS A 225 12.49 3.38 14.33
C HIS A 225 12.28 4.84 14.75
N SER A 226 11.52 5.10 15.81
CA SER A 226 11.13 6.48 16.17
C SER A 226 12.31 7.42 16.44
N LYS A 227 13.45 6.91 16.91
CA LYS A 227 14.66 7.73 17.11
C LYS A 227 15.24 8.33 15.82
N LEU A 228 15.04 7.68 14.68
CA LEU A 228 15.42 8.23 13.38
C LEU A 228 14.61 9.46 12.97
N SER A 229 13.44 9.69 13.59
CA SER A 229 12.53 10.77 13.21
C SER A 229 13.16 12.15 13.29
N SER A 230 14.11 12.36 14.20
CA SER A 230 14.76 13.65 14.41
C SER A 230 15.82 13.96 13.34
N ILE A 231 16.33 12.95 12.66
CA ILE A 231 17.40 13.06 11.67
C ILE A 231 16.93 12.77 10.24
N ALA A 232 15.71 12.25 10.06
CA ALA A 232 15.17 11.82 8.78
C ALA A 232 15.22 12.91 7.70
N LYS A 233 14.70 14.11 7.98
CA LYS A 233 14.72 15.22 7.03
C LYS A 233 16.14 15.63 6.66
N ALA A 234 17.02 15.77 7.65
CA ALA A 234 18.40 16.18 7.41
C ALA A 234 19.13 15.18 6.50
N TYR A 235 18.93 13.88 6.72
CA TYR A 235 19.46 12.82 5.85
C TYR A 235 18.94 12.94 4.41
N VAL A 236 17.62 13.02 4.23
CA VAL A 236 17.03 13.10 2.88
C VAL A 236 17.49 14.34 2.13
N GLU A 237 17.53 15.49 2.80
CA GLU A 237 18.04 16.70 2.18
C GLU A 237 19.54 16.63 1.87
N TYR A 238 20.34 15.98 2.72
CA TYR A 238 21.77 15.73 2.49
C TYR A 238 21.99 14.88 1.24
N GLU A 239 21.30 13.74 1.13
CA GLU A 239 21.41 12.84 -0.03
C GLU A 239 21.09 13.59 -1.34
N ILE A 240 19.98 14.34 -1.36
CA ILE A 240 19.56 15.09 -2.55
C ILE A 240 20.58 16.17 -2.91
N ARG A 241 21.06 16.97 -1.94
CA ARG A 241 22.03 18.06 -2.20
C ARG A 241 23.38 17.51 -2.66
N THR A 242 23.81 16.39 -2.10
CA THR A 242 25.14 15.82 -2.35
C THR A 242 25.22 15.15 -3.73
N HIS A 243 24.13 14.48 -4.14
CA HIS A 243 24.18 13.59 -5.29
C HIS A 243 23.36 14.06 -6.50
N LEU A 244 22.43 15.01 -6.35
CA LEU A 244 21.56 15.45 -7.45
C LEU A 244 21.75 16.93 -7.81
N GLN A 245 21.58 17.22 -9.10
CA GLN A 245 21.53 18.58 -9.65
C GLN A 245 20.18 18.81 -10.31
N LEU A 246 19.12 18.86 -9.50
CA LEU A 246 17.74 18.94 -9.98
C LEU A 246 17.43 20.32 -10.56
N LYS A 247 16.91 20.35 -11.79
CA LYS A 247 16.64 21.60 -12.53
C LYS A 247 15.16 21.93 -12.58
N ASN A 248 14.34 20.91 -12.72
CA ASN A 248 12.91 21.00 -13.05
C ASN A 248 12.01 20.79 -11.83
N LEU A 249 12.58 20.40 -10.67
CA LEU A 249 11.82 20.07 -9.47
C LEU A 249 11.94 21.14 -8.37
N GLN A 250 10.83 21.36 -7.68
CA GLN A 250 10.75 22.06 -6.40
C GLN A 250 10.30 21.08 -5.32
N ILE A 251 11.23 20.72 -4.42
CA ILE A 251 11.01 19.65 -3.44
C ILE A 251 10.63 20.24 -2.08
N TYR A 252 9.63 19.63 -1.46
CA TYR A 252 9.25 19.84 -0.06
C TYR A 252 9.45 18.52 0.69
N VAL A 253 10.15 18.57 1.82
CA VAL A 253 10.46 17.41 2.67
C VAL A 253 9.73 17.57 3.99
N PHE A 254 8.87 16.61 4.31
CA PHE A 254 8.05 16.58 5.52
C PHE A 254 8.46 15.38 6.37
N ALA A 255 9.20 15.62 7.45
CA ALA A 255 9.35 14.65 8.53
C ALA A 255 8.33 14.94 9.64
N GLU A 256 8.24 14.06 10.63
CA GLU A 256 7.24 14.18 11.71
C GLU A 256 7.34 15.52 12.45
N GLN A 257 8.55 16.05 12.64
CA GLN A 257 8.75 17.35 13.30
C GLN A 257 8.12 18.51 12.51
N GLU A 258 8.27 18.51 11.18
CA GLU A 258 7.57 19.47 10.31
C GLU A 258 6.06 19.31 10.40
N CYS A 259 5.55 18.07 10.42
CA CYS A 259 4.13 17.81 10.59
C CYS A 259 3.61 18.36 11.94
N GLU A 260 4.34 18.19 13.04
CA GLU A 260 4.00 18.77 14.35
C GLU A 260 4.00 20.30 14.32
N ALA A 261 4.99 20.91 13.69
CA ALA A 261 5.05 22.37 13.54
C ALA A 261 3.87 22.90 12.71
N ILE A 262 3.50 22.20 11.63
CA ILE A 262 2.31 22.51 10.82
C ILE A 262 1.05 22.37 11.66
N LYS A 263 0.89 21.28 12.42
CA LYS A 263 -0.28 21.08 13.29
C LYS A 263 -0.40 22.20 14.32
N ALA A 264 0.69 22.57 14.98
CA ALA A 264 0.69 23.63 15.98
C ALA A 264 0.30 25.00 15.38
N ALA A 265 0.75 25.29 14.16
CA ALA A 265 0.46 26.56 13.48
C ALA A 265 -0.95 26.60 12.86
N VAL A 266 -1.39 25.52 12.20
CA VAL A 266 -2.64 25.47 11.43
C VAL A 266 -3.82 25.06 12.31
N PHE A 267 -3.62 24.12 13.22
CA PHE A 267 -4.67 23.54 14.04
C PHE A 267 -4.33 23.62 15.54
N PRO A 268 -4.16 24.83 16.11
CA PRO A 268 -3.75 24.99 17.52
C PRO A 268 -4.74 24.34 18.50
N ASN A 269 -6.02 24.27 18.11
CA ASN A 269 -7.09 23.65 18.88
C ASN A 269 -7.48 22.26 18.36
N ALA A 270 -6.61 21.59 17.60
CA ALA A 270 -6.87 20.24 17.07
C ALA A 270 -7.28 19.28 18.20
N SER A 271 -8.29 18.45 17.91
CA SER A 271 -8.67 17.35 18.78
C SER A 271 -7.52 16.35 18.95
N HIS A 272 -7.67 15.45 19.92
CA HIS A 272 -6.73 14.34 20.08
C HIS A 272 -6.69 13.45 18.82
N ASP A 273 -7.85 13.17 18.24
CA ASP A 273 -8.00 12.34 17.04
C ASP A 273 -7.22 12.94 15.86
N LEU A 274 -7.38 14.25 15.59
CA LEU A 274 -6.61 14.95 14.54
C LEU A 274 -5.10 14.96 14.80
N LYS A 275 -4.69 15.18 16.04
CA LYS A 275 -3.27 15.17 16.42
C LYS A 275 -2.59 13.83 16.15
N GLN A 276 -3.33 12.73 16.33
CA GLN A 276 -2.83 11.38 16.06
C GLN A 276 -2.67 11.12 14.56
N VAL A 277 -3.69 11.39 13.74
CA VAL A 277 -3.68 10.93 12.34
C VAL A 277 -2.85 11.79 11.39
N PHE A 278 -2.72 13.10 11.64
CA PHE A 278 -1.96 13.97 10.75
C PHE A 278 -0.45 13.89 11.06
N GLY A 279 0.29 13.19 10.20
CA GLY A 279 1.73 13.01 10.32
C GLY A 279 2.26 11.96 9.34
N VAL A 280 3.55 11.67 9.42
CA VAL A 280 4.24 10.76 8.48
C VAL A 280 4.79 9.52 9.15
N ASN A 281 5.11 9.53 10.45
CA ASN A 281 5.62 8.33 11.13
C ASN A 281 4.50 7.38 11.52
N GLY A 282 4.47 6.17 10.98
CA GLY A 282 3.37 5.26 11.25
C GLY A 282 3.32 4.10 10.28
N ALA A 283 2.22 3.36 10.34
CA ALA A 283 1.84 2.47 9.26
C ALA A 283 1.60 3.26 7.96
N TYR A 284 1.62 2.57 6.81
CA TYR A 284 1.43 3.20 5.49
C TYR A 284 0.19 4.09 5.41
N GLY A 285 -0.91 3.68 6.04
CA GLY A 285 -2.16 4.46 5.99
C GLY A 285 -2.04 5.89 6.51
N ARG A 286 -1.23 6.11 7.56
CA ARG A 286 -1.03 7.45 8.14
C ARG A 286 -0.33 8.38 7.16
N HIS A 287 0.82 7.97 6.62
CA HIS A 287 1.55 8.81 5.67
C HIS A 287 0.82 8.96 4.34
N TYR A 288 0.01 7.98 3.93
CA TYR A 288 -0.64 8.00 2.63
C TYR A 288 -1.77 9.02 2.64
N SER A 289 -2.54 9.03 3.72
CA SER A 289 -3.54 10.07 3.99
C SER A 289 -2.88 11.45 4.12
N PHE A 290 -1.73 11.55 4.79
CA PHE A 290 -0.98 12.82 4.85
C PHE A 290 -0.58 13.33 3.46
N LEU A 291 -0.04 12.49 2.58
CA LEU A 291 0.35 12.89 1.23
C LEU A 291 -0.84 13.41 0.40
N LYS A 292 -2.06 12.92 0.66
CA LYS A 292 -3.25 13.50 0.04
C LYS A 292 -3.66 14.82 0.71
N ALA A 293 -3.69 14.85 2.04
CA ALA A 293 -4.13 15.99 2.84
C ALA A 293 -3.24 17.23 2.69
N ILE A 294 -1.91 17.05 2.56
CA ILE A 294 -0.95 18.16 2.42
C ILE A 294 -1.19 18.96 1.15
N ALA A 295 -1.76 18.36 0.10
CA ALA A 295 -2.09 19.05 -1.14
C ALA A 295 -3.15 20.15 -0.93
N ALA A 296 -4.18 19.88 -0.12
CA ALA A 296 -5.20 20.87 0.22
C ALA A 296 -4.62 22.04 1.04
N LEU A 297 -3.66 21.75 1.94
CA LEU A 297 -2.97 22.79 2.71
C LEU A 297 -2.04 23.62 1.82
N CYS A 298 -1.25 22.97 0.97
CA CYS A 298 -0.38 23.63 -0.01
C CYS A 298 -1.18 24.48 -0.99
N GLN A 299 -2.35 24.01 -1.45
CA GLN A 299 -3.24 24.80 -2.30
C GLN A 299 -3.60 26.12 -1.60
N LYS A 300 -3.98 26.04 -0.32
CA LYS A 300 -4.41 27.23 0.42
C LYS A 300 -3.29 28.23 0.68
N TYR A 301 -2.09 27.78 1.03
CA TYR A 301 -1.03 28.67 1.56
C TYR A 301 0.16 28.93 0.62
N LEU A 302 0.46 28.02 -0.31
CA LEU A 302 1.66 28.10 -1.17
C LEU A 302 1.31 28.23 -2.65
N HIS A 303 0.39 27.38 -3.13
CA HIS A 303 0.14 27.17 -4.55
C HIS A 303 -1.37 27.21 -4.84
N PRO A 304 -2.01 28.39 -4.87
CA PRO A 304 -3.47 28.53 -5.03
C PRO A 304 -4.04 27.97 -6.33
N LYS A 305 -3.19 27.62 -7.29
CA LYS A 305 -3.57 26.97 -8.54
C LYS A 305 -3.58 25.45 -8.47
N LEU A 306 -3.11 24.84 -7.38
CA LEU A 306 -3.22 23.39 -7.19
C LEU A 306 -4.68 22.96 -7.25
N ARG A 307 -4.91 21.80 -7.85
CA ARG A 307 -6.24 21.19 -8.04
C ARG A 307 -6.23 19.71 -7.71
N ALA A 308 -5.05 19.10 -7.68
CA ALA A 308 -4.88 17.67 -7.48
C ALA A 308 -3.56 17.33 -6.80
N THR A 309 -3.51 16.11 -6.30
CA THR A 309 -2.29 15.42 -5.88
C THR A 309 -2.19 14.08 -6.60
N PHE A 310 -0.97 13.71 -6.97
CA PHE A 310 -0.67 12.46 -7.68
C PHE A 310 0.51 11.79 -7.00
N LYS A 311 0.36 10.54 -6.57
CA LYS A 311 1.43 9.75 -5.95
C LYS A 311 2.31 9.16 -7.05
N ILE A 312 3.59 9.00 -6.73
CA ILE A 312 4.56 8.19 -7.45
C ILE A 312 5.35 7.40 -6.41
N ASP A 313 5.87 6.24 -6.78
CA ASP A 313 6.93 5.60 -5.99
C ASP A 313 8.29 5.93 -6.62
N LEU A 314 9.34 5.99 -5.79
CA LEU A 314 10.66 6.43 -6.22
C LEU A 314 11.46 5.32 -6.94
N ASP A 315 10.94 4.10 -6.92
CA ASP A 315 11.37 2.97 -7.75
C ASP A 315 10.61 2.88 -9.09
N GLN A 316 9.77 3.88 -9.41
CA GLN A 316 8.99 3.96 -10.64
C GLN A 316 9.40 5.17 -11.48
N VAL A 317 9.39 5.00 -12.80
CA VAL A 317 9.77 6.05 -13.74
C VAL A 317 8.73 6.29 -14.81
N PHE A 318 8.52 7.56 -15.17
CA PHE A 318 7.85 7.92 -16.41
C PHE A 318 8.83 7.72 -17.57
N ASP A 319 8.81 6.53 -18.18
CA ASP A 319 9.58 6.24 -19.38
C ASP A 319 8.99 6.99 -20.59
N GLN A 320 9.32 8.28 -20.70
CA GLN A 320 8.77 9.18 -21.71
C GLN A 320 8.99 8.68 -23.14
N PRO A 321 10.18 8.18 -23.54
CA PRO A 321 10.36 7.57 -24.87
C PRO A 321 9.35 6.45 -25.15
N LEU A 322 9.15 5.55 -24.18
CA LEU A 322 8.23 4.44 -24.31
C LEU A 322 6.76 4.89 -24.35
N LEU A 323 6.38 5.82 -23.46
CA LEU A 323 5.05 6.43 -23.44
C LEU A 323 4.71 7.05 -24.80
N LEU A 324 5.64 7.83 -25.35
CA LEU A 324 5.49 8.47 -26.66
C LEU A 324 5.41 7.42 -27.78
N GLN A 325 6.23 6.37 -27.74
CA GLN A 325 6.23 5.31 -28.74
C GLN A 325 4.89 4.54 -28.77
N TYR A 326 4.35 4.18 -27.61
CA TYR A 326 3.19 3.29 -27.52
C TYR A 326 1.84 4.01 -27.47
N SER A 327 1.80 5.24 -26.95
CA SER A 327 0.56 5.99 -26.76
C SER A 327 0.51 7.31 -27.53
N GLY A 328 1.64 7.77 -28.09
CA GLY A 328 1.76 9.09 -28.72
C GLY A 328 1.72 10.26 -27.73
N LYS A 329 1.61 9.99 -26.43
CA LYS A 329 1.49 10.97 -25.36
C LYS A 329 2.60 10.80 -24.34
N SER A 330 3.08 11.91 -23.84
CA SER A 330 3.92 12.03 -22.65
C SER A 330 3.09 11.86 -21.37
N ALA A 331 3.77 11.76 -20.23
CA ALA A 331 3.13 11.64 -18.93
C ALA A 331 2.15 12.80 -18.64
N PHE A 332 2.53 14.06 -18.94
CA PHE A 332 1.65 15.20 -18.72
C PHE A 332 0.45 15.20 -19.65
N GLU A 333 0.64 14.86 -20.93
CA GLU A 333 -0.46 14.79 -21.90
C GLU A 333 -1.52 13.76 -21.52
N HIS A 334 -1.14 12.67 -20.85
CA HIS A 334 -2.09 11.71 -20.28
C HIS A 334 -2.95 12.34 -19.18
N LEU A 335 -2.37 13.13 -18.28
CA LEU A 335 -3.13 13.82 -17.24
C LEU A 335 -4.05 14.90 -17.81
N LEU A 336 -3.57 15.66 -18.80
CA LEU A 336 -4.31 16.75 -19.45
C LEU A 336 -5.54 16.28 -20.25
N SER A 337 -5.50 15.07 -20.79
CA SER A 337 -6.54 14.53 -21.70
C SER A 337 -7.37 13.41 -21.07
N SER A 338 -7.45 13.40 -19.74
CA SER A 338 -8.13 12.36 -18.96
C SER A 338 -9.58 12.69 -18.62
N ASN A 339 -10.35 11.66 -18.26
CA ASN A 339 -11.68 11.80 -17.66
C ASN A 339 -11.61 12.18 -16.17
N TRP A 340 -10.45 12.57 -15.65
CA TRP A 340 -10.25 12.93 -14.25
C TRP A 340 -11.03 14.21 -13.90
N GLY A 341 -11.98 14.07 -12.98
CA GLY A 341 -12.94 15.11 -12.60
C GLY A 341 -14.30 15.00 -13.30
N ALA A 342 -14.50 14.04 -14.21
CA ALA A 342 -15.80 13.83 -14.83
C ALA A 342 -16.83 13.21 -13.85
N ASN A 343 -18.09 13.25 -14.24
CA ASN A 343 -19.17 12.46 -13.64
C ASN A 343 -19.61 11.37 -14.62
N ALA A 344 -20.10 10.24 -14.12
CA ALA A 344 -20.59 9.14 -14.94
C ALA A 344 -21.64 8.29 -14.21
N LEU A 345 -22.19 7.31 -14.91
CA LEU A 345 -22.94 6.20 -14.34
C LEU A 345 -22.11 4.91 -14.42
N ASP A 346 -22.06 4.15 -13.33
CA ASP A 346 -21.42 2.83 -13.33
C ASP A 346 -22.30 1.75 -14.00
N ALA A 347 -21.77 0.53 -14.07
CA ALA A 347 -22.46 -0.61 -14.68
C ALA A 347 -23.80 -1.01 -14.01
N SER A 348 -24.04 -0.54 -12.78
CA SER A 348 -25.31 -0.71 -12.06
C SER A 348 -26.26 0.49 -12.22
N GLY A 349 -25.87 1.50 -13.00
CA GLY A 349 -26.62 2.75 -13.18
C GLY A 349 -26.45 3.73 -12.03
N GLN A 350 -25.49 3.50 -11.13
CA GLN A 350 -25.22 4.36 -9.98
C GLN A 350 -24.38 5.56 -10.39
N SER A 351 -24.70 6.75 -9.85
CA SER A 351 -23.89 7.95 -10.08
C SER A 351 -22.51 7.82 -9.43
N VAL A 352 -21.47 8.13 -10.20
CA VAL A 352 -20.09 8.16 -9.73
C VAL A 352 -19.39 9.46 -10.12
N SER A 353 -18.48 9.91 -9.26
CA SER A 353 -17.55 11.01 -9.50
C SER A 353 -16.17 10.43 -9.76
N LEU A 354 -15.61 10.74 -10.93
CA LEU A 354 -14.25 10.34 -11.32
C LEU A 354 -13.21 11.30 -10.72
N GLY A 355 -13.36 11.62 -9.43
CA GLY A 355 -12.47 12.54 -8.70
C GLY A 355 -11.09 11.96 -8.41
N MET A 356 -10.90 10.66 -8.63
CA MET A 356 -9.60 9.99 -8.58
C MET A 356 -9.18 9.53 -9.97
N ILE A 357 -7.87 9.32 -10.16
CA ILE A 357 -7.28 8.79 -11.41
C ILE A 357 -6.32 7.67 -11.06
N ALA A 358 -6.27 6.64 -11.91
CA ALA A 358 -5.37 5.51 -11.76
C ALA A 358 -4.66 5.20 -13.08
N GLY A 359 -3.33 5.12 -13.02
CA GLY A 359 -2.47 4.61 -14.08
C GLY A 359 -1.89 3.23 -13.75
N GLY A 360 -1.16 2.64 -14.67
CA GLY A 360 -0.64 1.28 -14.59
C GLY A 360 0.85 1.18 -14.35
N LEU A 361 1.32 -0.07 -14.22
CA LEU A 361 2.73 -0.40 -14.17
C LEU A 361 3.09 -1.41 -15.25
N VAL A 362 4.33 -1.35 -15.69
CA VAL A 362 5.02 -2.42 -16.43
C VAL A 362 6.39 -2.64 -15.78
N ASN A 363 6.77 -3.89 -15.50
CA ASN A 363 8.10 -4.16 -14.95
C ASN A 363 9.19 -3.86 -15.98
N GLU A 364 10.35 -3.38 -15.53
CA GLU A 364 11.52 -3.13 -16.40
C GLU A 364 11.84 -4.33 -17.31
N LYS A 365 11.90 -5.54 -16.74
CA LYS A 365 12.17 -6.78 -17.49
C LYS A 365 11.10 -7.15 -18.52
N ASP A 366 9.88 -6.66 -18.33
CA ASP A 366 8.71 -6.97 -19.15
C ASP A 366 8.48 -5.94 -20.25
N VAL A 367 9.10 -4.76 -20.13
CA VAL A 367 8.95 -3.64 -21.05
C VAL A 367 9.30 -3.99 -22.50
N ARG A 368 10.21 -4.95 -22.70
CA ARG A 368 10.59 -5.48 -24.03
C ARG A 368 9.43 -6.14 -24.79
N HIS A 369 8.37 -6.55 -24.09
CA HIS A 369 7.15 -7.10 -24.69
C HIS A 369 6.09 -6.01 -24.96
N GLY A 370 6.34 -4.78 -24.51
CA GLY A 370 5.56 -3.58 -24.78
C GLY A 370 4.98 -2.93 -23.52
N LEU A 371 4.59 -1.65 -23.64
CA LEU A 371 4.07 -0.82 -22.54
C LEU A 371 2.83 -1.44 -21.86
N PHE A 372 1.96 -2.09 -22.63
CA PHE A 372 0.71 -2.70 -22.16
C PHE A 372 0.89 -4.15 -21.68
N THR A 373 2.08 -4.50 -21.20
CA THR A 373 2.35 -5.81 -20.60
C THR A 373 2.00 -5.76 -19.11
N PRO A 374 1.11 -6.65 -18.59
CA PRO A 374 0.74 -6.63 -17.19
C PRO A 374 1.94 -6.97 -16.29
N ASP A 375 2.08 -6.22 -15.20
CA ASP A 375 3.13 -6.39 -14.18
C ASP A 375 2.90 -7.63 -13.30
N VAL A 376 1.65 -8.05 -13.14
CA VAL A 376 1.24 -9.26 -12.43
C VAL A 376 0.87 -10.37 -13.41
N ARG A 377 1.48 -11.55 -13.24
CA ARG A 377 1.22 -12.73 -14.08
C ARG A 377 0.40 -13.77 -13.33
N ALA A 378 -0.52 -14.41 -14.05
CA ALA A 378 -1.27 -15.54 -13.53
C ALA A 378 -0.32 -16.71 -13.20
N PRO A 379 -0.58 -17.46 -12.09
CA PRO A 379 0.16 -18.67 -11.79
C PRO A 379 0.08 -19.70 -12.92
N ASN A 380 1.16 -20.47 -13.13
CA ASN A 380 1.22 -21.50 -14.17
C ASN A 380 0.97 -22.92 -13.65
N GLY A 381 0.77 -23.05 -12.33
CA GLY A 381 0.47 -24.32 -11.68
C GLY A 381 1.68 -25.07 -11.12
N ARG A 382 2.90 -24.66 -11.48
CA ARG A 382 4.16 -25.20 -10.95
C ARG A 382 4.87 -24.27 -9.98
N ASP A 383 4.38 -23.04 -9.90
CA ASP A 383 4.94 -21.91 -9.16
C ASP A 383 4.04 -21.48 -8.00
N TYR A 384 3.20 -22.39 -7.50
CA TYR A 384 2.43 -22.14 -6.30
C TYR A 384 3.33 -22.25 -5.07
N LEU A 385 3.20 -21.27 -4.18
CA LEU A 385 3.71 -21.38 -2.83
C LEU A 385 2.81 -22.33 -2.02
N THR A 386 3.35 -22.94 -0.96
CA THR A 386 2.62 -23.93 -0.16
C THR A 386 1.29 -23.40 0.39
N PHE A 387 1.26 -22.15 0.88
CA PHE A 387 0.02 -21.52 1.34
C PHE A 387 -0.96 -21.18 0.20
N GLU A 388 -0.53 -21.13 -1.06
CA GLU A 388 -1.42 -20.79 -2.18
C GLU A 388 -2.42 -21.90 -2.49
N GLN A 389 -2.23 -23.09 -1.93
CA GLN A 389 -3.25 -24.15 -1.92
C GLN A 389 -4.46 -23.78 -1.05
N LEU A 390 -4.25 -22.96 -0.02
CA LEU A 390 -5.28 -22.44 0.88
C LEU A 390 -5.92 -21.17 0.30
N PHE A 391 -5.09 -20.24 -0.18
CA PHE A 391 -5.51 -18.89 -0.59
C PHE A 391 -4.61 -18.35 -1.70
N CYS A 392 -5.18 -18.06 -2.87
CA CYS A 392 -4.39 -17.63 -4.04
C CYS A 392 -4.88 -16.30 -4.63
N ALA A 393 -4.46 -15.17 -4.04
CA ALA A 393 -4.79 -13.84 -4.56
C ALA A 393 -4.22 -13.56 -5.96
N ARG A 394 -3.12 -14.22 -6.37
CA ARG A 394 -2.44 -13.98 -7.65
C ARG A 394 -3.35 -14.18 -8.87
N TRP A 395 -4.30 -15.11 -8.82
CA TRP A 395 -5.27 -15.31 -9.91
C TRP A 395 -6.15 -14.08 -10.08
N SER A 396 -6.77 -13.62 -9.00
CA SER A 396 -7.61 -12.44 -8.98
C SER A 396 -6.85 -11.19 -9.42
N GLN A 397 -5.63 -11.01 -8.91
CA GLN A 397 -4.79 -9.87 -9.25
C GLN A 397 -4.39 -9.88 -10.73
N ALA A 398 -3.88 -10.99 -11.24
CA ALA A 398 -3.43 -11.08 -12.63
C ALA A 398 -4.56 -10.79 -13.64
N LEU A 399 -5.75 -11.38 -13.44
CA LEU A 399 -6.88 -11.17 -14.37
C LEU A 399 -7.41 -9.74 -14.31
N SER A 400 -7.50 -9.15 -13.12
CA SER A 400 -7.94 -7.76 -12.97
C SER A 400 -6.90 -6.78 -13.56
N THR A 401 -5.60 -7.01 -13.36
CA THR A 401 -4.53 -6.24 -14.02
C THR A 401 -4.65 -6.31 -15.54
N GLU A 402 -4.81 -7.52 -16.12
CA GLU A 402 -4.93 -7.71 -17.56
C GLU A 402 -6.18 -7.03 -18.16
N VAL A 403 -7.26 -6.90 -17.38
CA VAL A 403 -8.51 -6.32 -17.87
C VAL A 403 -8.58 -4.81 -17.66
N GLU A 404 -8.07 -4.32 -16.54
CA GLU A 404 -8.26 -2.94 -16.10
C GLU A 404 -7.02 -2.08 -16.42
N VAL A 405 -5.82 -2.54 -16.03
CA VAL A 405 -4.59 -1.73 -16.08
C VAL A 405 -4.10 -1.49 -17.49
N VAL A 406 -4.06 -2.55 -18.30
CA VAL A 406 -3.58 -2.49 -19.69
C VAL A 406 -4.69 -2.14 -20.68
N ASN A 407 -5.88 -1.82 -20.19
CA ASN A 407 -7.02 -1.47 -21.03
C ASN A 407 -6.76 -0.17 -21.79
N GLN A 408 -7.20 -0.13 -23.05
CA GLN A 408 -7.02 1.05 -23.91
C GLN A 408 -8.28 1.92 -24.00
N CYS A 409 -9.41 1.47 -23.43
CA CYS A 409 -10.65 2.21 -23.39
C CYS A 409 -10.67 3.20 -22.21
N SER A 410 -11.11 4.43 -22.43
CA SER A 410 -11.17 5.48 -21.39
C SER A 410 -12.51 5.52 -20.63
N ASP A 411 -13.47 4.69 -21.03
CA ASP A 411 -14.83 4.61 -20.47
C ASP A 411 -14.96 3.53 -19.39
N ILE A 412 -13.88 3.33 -18.61
CA ILE A 412 -13.89 2.41 -17.48
C ILE A 412 -13.43 3.10 -16.19
N GLN A 413 -13.97 2.62 -15.07
CA GLN A 413 -13.43 2.91 -13.75
C GLN A 413 -12.43 1.84 -13.31
N ARG A 414 -11.63 2.15 -12.28
CA ARG A 414 -10.73 1.19 -11.63
C ARG A 414 -11.08 1.00 -10.16
N ILE A 415 -10.86 -0.23 -9.67
CA ILE A 415 -11.06 -0.59 -8.26
C ILE A 415 -9.75 -0.86 -7.50
N HIS A 416 -8.63 -0.89 -8.22
CA HIS A 416 -7.30 -1.09 -7.66
C HIS A 416 -6.32 -0.25 -8.46
N VAL A 417 -5.24 0.17 -7.81
CA VAL A 417 -4.08 0.81 -8.45
C VAL A 417 -2.87 -0.13 -8.32
N THR A 418 -1.90 0.03 -9.22
CA THR A 418 -0.64 -0.71 -9.14
C THR A 418 0.47 0.29 -8.82
N GLY A 419 1.12 0.09 -7.68
CA GLY A 419 2.10 1.02 -7.12
C GLY A 419 1.56 2.44 -6.89
N GLY A 420 2.45 3.42 -7.02
CA GLY A 420 2.20 4.82 -6.71
C GLY A 420 1.32 5.54 -7.73
N THR A 421 1.08 4.99 -8.92
CA THR A 421 0.49 5.66 -10.10
C THR A 421 -1.00 6.03 -9.94
N ASN A 422 -1.33 6.94 -9.01
CA ASN A 422 -2.69 7.35 -8.71
C ASN A 422 -2.79 8.79 -8.23
N GLY A 423 -3.94 9.43 -8.44
CA GLY A 423 -4.20 10.80 -7.99
C GLY A 423 -5.62 11.04 -7.53
N ILE A 424 -5.82 12.14 -6.82
CA ILE A 424 -7.13 12.61 -6.35
C ILE A 424 -7.21 14.13 -6.47
N LEU A 425 -8.39 14.64 -6.86
CA LEU A 425 -8.68 16.07 -6.88
C LEU A 425 -8.83 16.60 -5.46
N ILE A 426 -8.33 17.81 -5.22
CA ILE A 426 -8.46 18.48 -3.93
C ILE A 426 -9.94 18.73 -3.59
N ASP A 427 -10.77 19.06 -4.57
CA ASP A 427 -12.22 19.19 -4.35
C ASP A 427 -12.86 17.86 -3.91
N ALA A 428 -12.38 16.73 -4.44
CA ALA A 428 -12.83 15.41 -4.00
C ALA A 428 -12.39 15.10 -2.56
N LEU A 429 -11.21 15.58 -2.13
CA LEU A 429 -10.77 15.47 -0.74
C LEU A 429 -11.68 16.26 0.22
N TYR A 430 -12.08 17.48 -0.13
CA TYR A 430 -13.02 18.24 0.70
C TYR A 430 -14.42 17.63 0.73
N ARG A 431 -14.87 17.10 -0.41
CA ARG A 431 -16.24 16.59 -0.60
C ARG A 431 -16.46 15.20 0.01
N PHE A 432 -15.63 14.23 -0.35
CA PHE A 432 -15.79 12.82 0.03
C PHE A 432 -14.92 12.43 1.23
N ARG A 433 -13.89 13.22 1.54
CA ARG A 433 -12.99 13.04 2.68
C ARG A 433 -12.42 11.62 2.81
N PRO A 434 -12.00 10.97 1.70
CA PRO A 434 -11.45 9.64 1.78
C PRO A 434 -10.12 9.66 2.53
N PHE A 435 -9.85 8.60 3.27
CA PHE A 435 -8.60 8.43 3.99
C PHE A 435 -8.22 6.95 4.05
N THR A 436 -6.94 6.68 4.24
CA THR A 436 -6.48 5.35 4.64
C THR A 436 -6.31 5.34 6.16
N PRO A 437 -6.98 4.43 6.89
CA PRO A 437 -6.84 4.36 8.34
C PRO A 437 -5.37 4.16 8.78
N ASP A 438 -4.97 4.82 9.85
CA ASP A 438 -3.59 4.84 10.36
C ASP A 438 -3.05 3.48 10.86
N PHE A 439 -3.91 2.48 10.99
CA PHE A 439 -3.55 1.09 11.33
C PHE A 439 -3.29 0.20 10.09
N ILE A 440 -3.47 0.71 8.87
CA ILE A 440 -3.21 -0.06 7.65
C ILE A 440 -1.71 -0.05 7.35
N HIS A 441 -1.08 -1.22 7.48
CA HIS A 441 0.35 -1.43 7.26
C HIS A 441 0.74 -1.75 5.82
N ARG A 442 -0.21 -1.99 4.91
CA ARG A 442 0.08 -2.30 3.51
C ARG A 442 -1.18 -2.17 2.65
N ALA A 443 -1.00 -1.95 1.34
CA ALA A 443 -2.09 -1.78 0.38
C ALA A 443 -2.99 -0.59 0.75
N GLU A 444 -2.34 0.52 1.09
CA GLU A 444 -2.95 1.76 1.56
C GLU A 444 -3.90 2.37 0.53
N ASP A 445 -3.63 2.18 -0.76
CA ASP A 445 -4.44 2.62 -1.88
C ASP A 445 -5.80 1.91 -1.96
N GLN A 446 -5.82 0.62 -1.62
CA GLN A 446 -7.05 -0.17 -1.58
C GLN A 446 -7.89 0.20 -0.37
N ALA A 447 -7.25 0.39 0.78
CA ALA A 447 -7.93 0.86 1.98
C ALA A 447 -8.46 2.31 1.82
N LEU A 448 -7.78 3.17 1.05
CA LEU A 448 -8.34 4.46 0.64
C LEU A 448 -9.64 4.26 -0.16
N PHE A 449 -9.66 3.28 -1.08
CA PHE A 449 -10.85 3.01 -1.89
C PHE A 449 -12.02 2.48 -1.06
N LEU A 450 -11.77 1.66 -0.03
CA LEU A 450 -12.81 1.29 0.95
C LEU A 450 -13.41 2.56 1.60
N SER A 451 -12.57 3.48 2.07
CA SER A 451 -13.05 4.75 2.65
C SER A 451 -13.82 5.62 1.65
N ALA A 452 -13.38 5.68 0.38
CA ALA A 452 -14.08 6.40 -0.68
C ALA A 452 -15.49 5.86 -0.97
N LEU A 453 -15.71 4.55 -0.76
CA LEU A 453 -17.04 3.92 -0.87
C LEU A 453 -17.91 4.13 0.38
N ALA A 454 -17.31 4.42 1.54
CA ALA A 454 -18.03 4.55 2.79
C ALA A 454 -18.88 5.82 2.89
N GLN A 455 -18.51 6.89 2.17
CA GLN A 455 -19.12 8.22 2.29
C GLN A 455 -19.59 8.77 0.93
N PRO A 456 -20.65 8.21 0.32
CA PRO A 456 -21.22 8.78 -0.88
C PRO A 456 -21.79 10.18 -0.59
N ASP A 457 -21.45 11.16 -1.43
CA ASP A 457 -22.02 12.50 -1.35
C ASP A 457 -23.26 12.60 -2.25
N ASN A 458 -24.42 12.89 -1.67
CA ASN A 458 -25.70 12.94 -2.38
C ASN A 458 -25.99 11.68 -3.23
N GLY A 459 -25.57 10.52 -2.74
CA GLY A 459 -25.71 9.23 -3.44
C GLY A 459 -24.69 9.01 -4.58
N GLN A 460 -23.74 9.92 -4.79
CA GLN A 460 -22.65 9.74 -5.76
C GLN A 460 -21.42 9.12 -5.08
N TYR A 461 -20.83 8.07 -5.65
CA TYR A 461 -19.60 7.46 -5.13
C TYR A 461 -18.35 8.07 -5.75
N LEU A 462 -17.25 8.15 -5.00
CA LEU A 462 -15.94 8.55 -5.50
C LEU A 462 -15.19 7.33 -6.05
N VAL A 463 -14.75 7.39 -7.31
CA VAL A 463 -14.05 6.27 -7.98
C VAL A 463 -12.86 6.75 -8.81
N TYR A 464 -12.01 5.81 -9.22
CA TYR A 464 -10.87 6.09 -10.11
C TYR A 464 -11.31 6.09 -11.58
N ALA A 465 -11.02 7.18 -12.30
CA ALA A 465 -10.92 7.14 -13.76
C ALA A 465 -9.71 6.30 -14.17
N HIS A 466 -9.92 5.39 -15.12
CA HIS A 466 -8.81 4.80 -15.85
C HIS A 466 -8.26 5.80 -16.88
N GLN A 467 -6.93 5.94 -16.92
CA GLN A 467 -6.26 6.69 -17.99
C GLN A 467 -5.45 5.73 -18.87
N PRO A 468 -5.95 5.38 -20.07
CA PRO A 468 -5.25 4.54 -21.02
C PRO A 468 -3.85 5.05 -21.34
N GLY A 469 -2.84 4.22 -21.11
CA GLY A 469 -1.44 4.53 -21.44
C GLY A 469 -0.72 5.40 -20.41
N LEU A 470 -1.38 5.86 -19.33
CA LEU A 470 -0.68 6.41 -18.16
C LEU A 470 -0.03 5.24 -17.40
N ILE A 471 1.17 4.84 -17.84
CA ILE A 471 1.88 3.67 -17.31
C ILE A 471 3.28 4.11 -16.88
N MET A 472 3.67 3.78 -15.65
CA MET A 472 5.04 3.94 -15.18
C MET A 472 5.79 2.60 -15.31
N ARG A 473 7.10 2.67 -15.56
CA ARG A 473 7.96 1.49 -15.53
C ARG A 473 8.41 1.25 -14.09
N HIS A 474 8.30 0.03 -13.61
CA HIS A 474 8.71 -0.39 -12.26
C HIS A 474 10.10 -1.04 -12.32
N ASP A 475 11.08 -0.35 -11.73
CA ASP A 475 12.51 -0.70 -11.83
C ASP A 475 13.00 -1.32 -10.52
N LYS A 476 12.21 -2.24 -9.96
CA LYS A 476 12.49 -2.89 -8.68
C LYS A 476 13.85 -3.60 -8.63
N ASP A 477 14.23 -4.21 -9.75
CA ASP A 477 15.47 -4.98 -9.87
C ASP A 477 16.72 -4.07 -9.99
N ALA A 478 16.54 -2.74 -10.07
CA ALA A 478 17.63 -1.76 -10.07
C ALA A 478 18.21 -1.48 -8.67
N PHE A 479 17.53 -1.92 -7.61
CA PHE A 479 17.92 -1.70 -6.22
C PHE A 479 18.53 -2.96 -5.58
N ALA A 480 19.25 -2.76 -4.49
CA ALA A 480 20.03 -3.81 -3.84
C ALA A 480 19.20 -5.02 -3.40
N ASP A 481 19.58 -6.23 -3.86
CA ASP A 481 19.06 -7.50 -3.33
C ASP A 481 19.16 -7.56 -1.79
N ARG A 482 20.21 -6.95 -1.20
CA ARG A 482 20.44 -6.92 0.24
C ARG A 482 19.31 -6.22 1.02
N ALA A 483 18.89 -5.04 0.58
CA ALA A 483 17.83 -4.29 1.24
C ALA A 483 16.47 -5.00 1.08
N MET A 484 16.24 -5.59 -0.10
CA MET A 484 15.03 -6.36 -0.39
C MET A 484 14.93 -7.63 0.48
N GLN A 485 16.05 -8.32 0.71
CA GLN A 485 16.09 -9.52 1.56
C GLN A 485 15.71 -9.20 3.01
N VAL A 486 16.17 -8.08 3.56
CA VAL A 486 15.84 -7.66 4.93
C VAL A 486 14.35 -7.33 5.09
N ALA A 487 13.69 -6.85 4.03
CA ALA A 487 12.27 -6.45 4.06
C ALA A 487 11.29 -7.59 3.72
N GLU A 488 11.75 -8.70 3.13
CA GLU A 488 10.90 -9.76 2.58
C GLU A 488 9.96 -10.37 3.63
N ASP A 489 10.49 -10.67 4.83
CA ASP A 489 9.72 -11.27 5.91
C ASP A 489 8.65 -10.31 6.45
N GLY A 490 9.01 -9.02 6.60
CA GLY A 490 8.07 -7.97 7.00
C GLY A 490 6.92 -7.80 6.00
N LYS A 491 7.24 -7.91 4.71
CA LYS A 491 6.29 -7.87 3.59
C LYS A 491 5.32 -9.06 3.61
N ALA A 492 5.84 -10.28 3.77
CA ALA A 492 5.03 -11.50 3.84
C ALA A 492 4.04 -11.46 5.02
N LEU A 493 4.51 -11.08 6.21
CA LEU A 493 3.65 -10.89 7.39
C LEU A 493 2.60 -9.77 7.16
N GLY A 494 2.97 -8.69 6.48
CA GLY A 494 2.04 -7.62 6.12
C GLY A 494 0.89 -8.09 5.22
N ASP A 495 1.11 -9.08 4.34
CA ASP A 495 0.03 -9.68 3.55
C ASP A 495 -0.91 -10.57 4.39
N ILE A 496 -0.44 -11.13 5.50
CA ILE A 496 -1.29 -11.87 6.46
C ILE A 496 -2.11 -10.87 7.29
N GLU A 497 -1.49 -9.82 7.82
CA GLU A 497 -2.20 -8.75 8.52
C GLU A 497 -3.26 -8.08 7.64
N ARG A 498 -2.97 -7.89 6.36
CA ARG A 498 -3.93 -7.31 5.40
C ARG A 498 -5.24 -8.10 5.37
N ILE A 499 -5.20 -9.43 5.43
CA ILE A 499 -6.41 -10.27 5.49
C ILE A 499 -7.21 -9.95 6.76
N LEU A 500 -6.54 -9.89 7.92
CA LEU A 500 -7.17 -9.58 9.21
C LEU A 500 -7.77 -8.17 9.23
N LEU A 501 -6.96 -7.17 8.87
CA LEU A 501 -7.33 -5.76 8.92
C LEU A 501 -8.42 -5.42 7.91
N PHE A 502 -8.34 -5.91 6.67
CA PHE A 502 -9.35 -5.62 5.64
C PHE A 502 -10.67 -6.30 5.98
N SER A 503 -10.64 -7.54 6.45
CA SER A 503 -11.86 -8.26 6.84
C SER A 503 -12.53 -7.63 8.05
N CYS A 504 -11.76 -7.17 9.04
CA CYS A 504 -12.31 -6.46 10.20
C CYS A 504 -12.80 -5.04 9.84
N TYR A 505 -12.07 -4.32 8.99
CA TYR A 505 -12.53 -3.03 8.47
C TYR A 505 -13.85 -3.17 7.69
N ALA A 506 -13.95 -4.17 6.80
CA ALA A 506 -15.17 -4.46 6.05
C ALA A 506 -16.39 -4.73 6.95
N LYS A 507 -16.21 -5.39 8.11
CA LYS A 507 -17.29 -5.61 9.11
C LYS A 507 -17.85 -4.31 9.70
N HIS A 508 -17.07 -3.23 9.68
CA HIS A 508 -17.47 -1.91 10.19
C HIS A 508 -17.77 -0.92 9.06
N HIS A 509 -17.76 -1.37 7.81
CA HIS A 509 -18.10 -0.55 6.67
C HIS A 509 -19.63 -0.31 6.60
N PRO A 510 -20.11 0.83 6.07
CA PRO A 510 -21.54 1.09 5.91
C PRO A 510 -22.26 0.14 4.94
N MET A 511 -21.54 -0.41 3.96
CA MET A 511 -22.02 -1.48 3.07
C MET A 511 -21.88 -2.84 3.74
N SER A 512 -22.75 -3.79 3.39
CA SER A 512 -22.54 -5.19 3.76
C SER A 512 -21.25 -5.74 3.13
N ILE A 513 -20.72 -6.83 3.72
CA ILE A 513 -19.53 -7.50 3.21
C ILE A 513 -19.72 -7.93 1.75
N ASP A 514 -20.89 -8.48 1.40
CA ASP A 514 -21.18 -8.96 0.05
C ASP A 514 -21.20 -7.81 -0.97
N GLU A 515 -21.89 -6.70 -0.64
CA GLU A 515 -21.92 -5.49 -1.49
C GLU A 515 -20.52 -4.91 -1.69
N LEU A 516 -19.72 -4.86 -0.61
CA LEU A 516 -18.36 -4.33 -0.67
C LEU A 516 -17.46 -5.26 -1.50
N LYS A 517 -17.55 -6.57 -1.32
CA LYS A 517 -16.81 -7.55 -2.13
C LYS A 517 -17.19 -7.47 -3.59
N ASP A 518 -18.47 -7.28 -3.92
CA ASP A 518 -18.93 -7.10 -5.30
C ASP A 518 -18.34 -5.84 -5.95
N LYS A 519 -18.27 -4.72 -5.22
CA LYS A 519 -17.63 -3.48 -5.71
C LYS A 519 -16.11 -3.65 -5.87
N LEU A 520 -15.48 -4.45 -5.02
CA LEU A 520 -14.03 -4.67 -4.97
C LEU A 520 -13.55 -5.93 -5.73
N TYR A 521 -14.47 -6.63 -6.40
CA TYR A 521 -14.20 -7.90 -7.07
C TYR A 521 -13.30 -7.72 -8.30
N PRO A 522 -12.34 -8.62 -8.59
CA PRO A 522 -11.84 -9.69 -7.74
C PRO A 522 -10.60 -9.28 -6.94
N PHE A 523 -10.01 -8.11 -7.25
CA PHE A 523 -8.65 -7.75 -6.83
C PHE A 523 -8.54 -7.51 -5.32
N THR A 524 -9.29 -6.54 -4.81
CA THR A 524 -9.25 -6.15 -3.40
C THR A 524 -10.16 -7.06 -2.57
N GLY A 525 -11.31 -7.46 -3.13
CA GLY A 525 -12.31 -8.27 -2.46
C GLY A 525 -11.80 -9.64 -1.98
N VAL A 526 -10.78 -10.21 -2.64
CA VAL A 526 -10.17 -11.49 -2.21
C VAL A 526 -9.53 -11.39 -0.81
N PHE A 527 -9.10 -10.21 -0.36
CA PHE A 527 -8.53 -10.02 0.99
C PHE A 527 -9.59 -9.78 2.07
N ILE A 528 -10.86 -9.71 1.70
CA ILE A 528 -12.00 -9.66 2.62
C ILE A 528 -12.55 -11.09 2.75
N ALA A 529 -12.13 -11.75 3.83
CA ALA A 529 -12.46 -13.13 4.12
C ALA A 529 -13.59 -13.21 5.16
N GLU A 530 -14.46 -14.22 5.02
CA GLU A 530 -15.46 -14.54 6.04
C GLU A 530 -14.83 -15.12 7.31
N ARG A 531 -13.71 -15.82 7.15
CA ARG A 531 -12.98 -16.56 8.21
C ARG A 531 -11.53 -16.08 8.30
N PRO A 532 -11.32 -14.78 8.59
CA PRO A 532 -10.00 -14.16 8.48
C PRO A 532 -8.98 -14.71 9.47
N ILE A 533 -9.38 -15.10 10.69
CA ILE A 533 -8.43 -15.62 11.69
C ILE A 533 -7.96 -17.00 11.26
N THR A 534 -8.89 -17.87 10.86
CA THR A 534 -8.58 -19.22 10.37
C THR A 534 -7.64 -19.15 9.17
N LEU A 535 -7.95 -18.29 8.20
CA LEU A 535 -7.10 -18.10 7.02
C LEU A 535 -5.71 -17.58 7.40
N ALA A 536 -5.63 -16.53 8.22
CA ALA A 536 -4.37 -15.89 8.60
C ALA A 536 -3.45 -16.86 9.35
N ILE A 537 -3.99 -17.61 10.32
CA ILE A 537 -3.20 -18.53 11.15
C ILE A 537 -2.75 -19.74 10.34
N LEU A 538 -3.62 -20.36 9.53
CA LEU A 538 -3.21 -21.47 8.67
C LEU A 538 -2.17 -21.03 7.63
N ARG A 539 -2.34 -19.85 7.03
CA ARG A 539 -1.33 -19.28 6.14
C ARG A 539 0.01 -19.06 6.85
N PHE A 540 0.00 -18.46 8.04
CA PHE A 540 1.20 -18.26 8.85
C PHE A 540 1.92 -19.57 9.17
N LEU A 541 1.19 -20.62 9.53
CA LEU A 541 1.76 -21.95 9.80
C LEU A 541 2.36 -22.60 8.54
N LEU A 542 1.68 -22.49 7.40
CA LEU A 542 2.13 -23.06 6.12
C LEU A 542 3.32 -22.30 5.52
N GLU A 543 3.40 -20.99 5.67
CA GLU A 543 4.62 -20.24 5.33
C GLU A 543 5.74 -20.54 6.34
N GLY A 544 5.37 -20.68 7.61
CA GLY A 544 6.26 -20.92 8.73
C GLY A 544 7.12 -22.19 8.63
N ILE A 545 6.60 -23.26 8.04
CA ILE A 545 7.37 -24.50 7.85
C ILE A 545 8.56 -24.33 6.88
N GLU A 546 8.54 -23.29 6.04
CA GLU A 546 9.59 -22.99 5.05
C GLU A 546 10.45 -21.77 5.44
N LYS A 547 10.06 -21.04 6.49
CA LYS A 547 10.72 -19.83 6.99
C LYS A 547 11.56 -20.12 8.24
N ASN A 548 12.35 -19.14 8.66
CA ASN A 548 13.26 -19.27 9.80
C ASN A 548 12.60 -18.86 11.13
N GLN A 549 13.27 -19.19 12.23
CA GLN A 549 12.90 -18.79 13.58
C GLN A 549 12.60 -17.27 13.72
N ASN A 550 13.36 -16.39 13.08
CA ASN A 550 13.18 -14.95 13.22
C ASN A 550 11.83 -14.47 12.63
N TYR A 551 11.46 -14.96 11.44
CA TYR A 551 10.15 -14.72 10.83
C TYR A 551 9.02 -15.19 11.76
N LEU A 552 9.18 -16.39 12.34
CA LEU A 552 8.15 -17.02 13.15
C LEU A 552 7.95 -16.36 14.51
N ASP A 553 9.05 -16.06 15.22
CA ASP A 553 8.98 -15.48 16.56
C ASP A 553 8.41 -14.06 16.49
N GLN A 554 8.90 -13.24 15.54
CA GLN A 554 8.37 -11.89 15.32
C GLN A 554 6.94 -11.92 14.76
N GLY A 555 6.68 -12.81 13.79
CA GLY A 555 5.37 -12.97 13.17
C GLY A 555 4.30 -13.39 14.16
N ALA A 556 4.62 -14.29 15.09
CA ALA A 556 3.68 -14.74 16.10
C ALA A 556 3.24 -13.58 17.02
N GLU A 557 4.19 -12.78 17.50
CA GLU A 557 3.89 -11.61 18.33
C GLU A 557 3.11 -10.53 17.58
N ARG A 558 3.50 -10.27 16.33
CA ARG A 558 2.86 -9.27 15.45
C ARG A 558 1.42 -9.65 15.15
N LEU A 559 1.17 -10.91 14.76
CA LEU A 559 -0.18 -11.41 14.48
C LEU A 559 -1.05 -11.47 15.74
N PHE A 560 -0.48 -11.85 16.89
CA PHE A 560 -1.20 -11.80 18.17
C PHE A 560 -1.74 -10.39 18.44
N LYS A 561 -0.88 -9.37 18.33
CA LYS A 561 -1.26 -7.96 18.51
C LYS A 561 -2.28 -7.51 17.46
N CYS A 562 -2.13 -7.93 16.21
CA CYS A 562 -3.06 -7.58 15.14
C CYS A 562 -4.47 -8.16 15.39
N ILE A 563 -4.57 -9.43 15.82
CA ILE A 563 -5.85 -10.08 16.13
C ILE A 563 -6.51 -9.41 17.34
N ASP A 564 -5.74 -9.16 18.39
CA ASP A 564 -6.23 -8.44 19.58
C ASP A 564 -6.76 -7.04 19.24
N PHE A 565 -6.02 -6.30 18.40
CA PHE A 565 -6.44 -5.00 17.88
C PHE A 565 -7.74 -5.09 17.07
N CYS A 566 -7.86 -6.04 16.15
CA CYS A 566 -9.08 -6.26 15.36
C CYS A 566 -10.31 -6.51 16.26
N HIS A 567 -10.16 -7.24 17.36
CA HIS A 567 -11.26 -7.53 18.28
C HIS A 567 -11.61 -6.35 19.20
N ASN A 568 -10.60 -5.66 19.70
CA ASN A 568 -10.79 -4.77 20.85
C ASN A 568 -10.72 -3.28 20.52
N SER A 569 -10.10 -2.88 19.41
CA SER A 569 -9.73 -1.47 19.19
C SER A 569 -9.95 -0.94 17.79
N LEU A 570 -10.00 -1.81 16.76
CA LEU A 570 -10.07 -1.37 15.36
C LEU A 570 -11.26 -0.45 15.09
N LYS A 571 -12.47 -0.81 15.56
CA LYS A 571 -13.66 0.03 15.37
C LYS A 571 -13.47 1.43 15.96
N GLN A 572 -12.96 1.52 17.19
CA GLN A 572 -12.75 2.80 17.86
C GLN A 572 -11.70 3.64 17.11
N GLN A 573 -10.62 3.02 16.64
CA GLN A 573 -9.58 3.69 15.87
C GLN A 573 -10.13 4.17 14.51
N LEU A 574 -10.97 3.37 13.85
CA LEU A 574 -11.64 3.77 12.60
C LEU A 574 -12.58 4.96 12.79
N ASP A 575 -13.39 4.93 13.86
CA ASP A 575 -14.27 6.05 14.21
C ASP A 575 -13.46 7.32 14.53
N SER A 576 -12.31 7.17 15.21
CA SER A 576 -11.35 8.26 15.48
C SER A 576 -10.78 8.85 14.20
N ASN A 577 -10.27 8.02 13.30
CA ASN A 577 -9.74 8.45 12.01
C ASN A 577 -10.80 9.21 11.20
N THR A 578 -12.04 8.71 11.18
CA THR A 578 -13.16 9.37 10.47
C THR A 578 -13.38 10.79 11.02
N ARG A 579 -13.54 10.94 12.33
CA ARG A 579 -13.72 12.26 12.97
C ARG A 579 -12.54 13.18 12.73
N ALA A 580 -11.33 12.66 12.78
CA ALA A 580 -10.11 13.42 12.59
C ALA A 580 -10.00 14.04 11.19
N TRP A 581 -10.27 13.25 10.14
CA TRP A 581 -10.24 13.75 8.76
C TRP A 581 -11.43 14.67 8.47
N ASP A 582 -12.59 14.42 9.08
CA ASP A 582 -13.71 15.36 9.05
C ASP A 582 -13.35 16.72 9.66
N GLU A 583 -12.69 16.72 10.83
CA GLU A 583 -12.19 17.92 11.48
C GLU A 583 -11.15 18.63 10.62
N TYR A 584 -10.20 17.90 10.04
CA TYR A 584 -9.14 18.45 9.20
C TYR A 584 -9.73 19.27 8.04
N TYR A 585 -10.58 18.66 7.21
CA TYR A 585 -11.12 19.32 6.03
C TYR A 585 -12.12 20.42 6.39
N SER A 586 -12.92 20.25 7.44
CA SER A 586 -13.84 21.29 7.94
C SER A 586 -13.08 22.52 8.44
N SER A 587 -12.03 22.30 9.24
CA SER A 587 -11.20 23.37 9.80
C SER A 587 -10.42 24.07 8.70
N LEU A 588 -9.83 23.30 7.78
CA LEU A 588 -9.06 23.84 6.66
C LEU A 588 -9.94 24.65 5.70
N ALA A 589 -11.22 24.30 5.51
CA ALA A 589 -12.12 25.08 4.67
C ALA A 589 -12.31 26.52 5.18
N ILE A 590 -12.43 26.70 6.51
CA ILE A 590 -12.75 27.99 7.13
C ILE A 590 -11.53 28.78 7.64
N ILE A 591 -10.36 28.15 7.75
CA ILE A 591 -9.16 28.81 8.30
C ILE A 591 -8.76 30.03 7.43
N LYS A 592 -8.29 31.11 8.07
CA LYS A 592 -7.77 32.28 7.35
C LYS A 592 -6.29 32.11 7.04
N LEU A 593 -5.83 32.79 6.00
CA LEU A 593 -4.40 32.86 5.69
C LEU A 593 -3.65 33.51 6.87
N ASP A 594 -2.56 32.89 7.26
CA ASP A 594 -1.68 33.27 8.35
C ASP A 594 -0.23 33.19 7.84
N PRO A 595 0.52 34.30 7.86
CA PRO A 595 1.93 34.31 7.44
C PRO A 595 2.80 33.29 8.19
N LEU A 596 2.49 32.97 9.45
CA LEU A 596 3.23 31.98 10.22
C LEU A 596 3.12 30.58 9.59
N VAL A 597 1.93 30.20 9.14
CA VAL A 597 1.71 28.92 8.46
C VAL A 597 2.48 28.86 7.15
N THR A 598 2.44 29.93 6.35
CA THR A 598 3.23 30.04 5.11
C THR A 598 4.72 29.90 5.40
N GLN A 599 5.22 30.50 6.48
CA GLN A 599 6.62 30.35 6.89
C GLN A 599 6.97 28.91 7.27
N VAL A 600 6.13 28.24 8.07
CA VAL A 600 6.34 26.83 8.46
C VAL A 600 6.38 25.92 7.24
N LEU A 601 5.46 26.11 6.29
CA LEU A 601 5.45 25.34 5.04
C LEU A 601 6.67 25.63 4.15
N ASN A 602 7.11 26.89 4.06
CA ASN A 602 8.33 27.25 3.34
C ASN A 602 9.60 26.65 3.97
N ASN A 603 9.62 26.40 5.28
CA ASN A 603 10.73 25.70 5.94
C ASN A 603 10.80 24.21 5.57
N CYS A 604 9.75 23.66 4.97
CA CYS A 604 9.75 22.32 4.40
C CYS A 604 10.37 22.30 3.00
N GLN A 605 10.53 23.45 2.33
CA GLN A 605 11.10 23.50 1.00
C GLN A 605 12.62 23.26 1.05
N LEU A 606 13.08 22.27 0.30
CA LEU A 606 14.50 22.04 0.07
C LEU A 606 15.08 23.19 -0.75
N LYS A 607 15.99 23.95 -0.12
CA LYS A 607 16.82 24.93 -0.82
C LYS A 607 17.98 24.21 -1.50
N LEU A 608 17.89 24.08 -2.82
CA LEU A 608 19.00 23.68 -3.68
C LEU A 608 19.86 24.91 -3.94
N GLU A 609 21.18 24.80 -3.74
CA GLU A 609 22.08 25.89 -4.09
C GLU A 609 21.98 26.15 -5.59
N SER A 610 21.66 27.38 -5.96
CA SER A 610 21.80 27.82 -7.34
C SER A 610 23.30 27.84 -7.63
N THR A 611 23.79 26.87 -8.39
CA THR A 611 25.13 26.95 -8.97
C THR A 611 25.21 28.26 -9.73
N CYS A 612 26.00 29.22 -9.24
CA CYS A 612 26.45 30.34 -10.05
C CYS A 612 27.14 29.74 -11.27
N GLN A 613 26.48 29.83 -12.42
CA GLN A 613 27.13 29.65 -13.72
C GLN A 613 27.92 30.91 -14.07
#